data_AF-A0ABD0BPH7-F1
#
_entry.id   AF-A0ABD0BPH7-F1
#
_cell.length_a   1.000
_cell.length_b   1.000
_cell.length_c   1.000
_cell.angle_alpha   90.00
_cell.angle_beta   90.00
_cell.angle_gamma   90.00
#
_symmetry.space_group_name_H-M   'P 1'
#
loop_
_entity.id
_entity.type
_entity.pdbx_description
1 polymer ?
#
loop_
_entity_poly.entity_id
_entity_poly.type
_entity_poly.pdbx_seq_one_letter_code
_entity_poly.pdbx_strand_id
1 'polypeptide(L)'
;MQVTIDGVPFVPACASASRIGIAITTHNRSDVLNRAIEQHIKHLPAGALVVVIDDGSKPAAVVPDGVQLLRHETSLGIVASKNASLTLLT
;
A
#
# COMPACT_ATOMS: atom_id res chain seq x y z
N MET A 1 1.43 -10.43 -31.23
CA MET A 1 0.08 -10.60 -31.80
C MET A 1 -0.91 -10.06 -30.78
N GLN A 2 -1.77 -9.12 -31.16
CA GLN A 2 -2.81 -8.57 -30.29
C GLN A 2 -4.07 -9.43 -30.47
N VAL A 3 -4.65 -9.91 -29.37
CA VAL A 3 -5.86 -10.75 -29.38
C VAL A 3 -7.00 -9.95 -28.76
N THR A 4 -8.12 -9.89 -29.46
CA THR A 4 -9.33 -9.19 -29.03
C THR A 4 -10.51 -10.13 -29.20
N ILE A 5 -11.33 -10.31 -28.16
CA ILE A 5 -12.58 -11.10 -28.22
C ILE A 5 -13.70 -10.15 -27.78
N ASP A 6 -14.75 -10.02 -28.58
CA ASP A 6 -15.90 -9.13 -28.33
C ASP A 6 -15.51 -7.67 -28.04
N GLY A 7 -14.45 -7.18 -28.68
CA GLY A 7 -13.93 -5.81 -28.49
C GLY A 7 -13.08 -5.61 -27.23
N VAL A 8 -12.90 -6.65 -26.40
CA VAL A 8 -12.06 -6.61 -25.20
C VAL A 8 -10.64 -7.09 -25.54
N PRO A 9 -9.58 -6.33 -25.24
CA PRO A 9 -8.22 -6.78 -25.45
C PRO A 9 -7.83 -7.84 -24.42
N PHE A 10 -7.30 -8.97 -24.89
CA PHE A 10 -6.81 -10.04 -24.03
C PHE A 10 -5.30 -9.98 -23.93
N VAL A 11 -4.80 -10.04 -22.69
CA VAL A 11 -3.38 -10.24 -22.39
C VAL A 11 -3.16 -11.68 -21.93
N PRO A 12 -2.02 -12.30 -22.28
CA PRO A 12 -1.66 -13.60 -21.72
C PRO A 12 -1.73 -13.56 -20.18
N ALA A 13 -2.24 -14.61 -19.54
CA ALA A 13 -2.34 -14.65 -18.08
C ALA A 13 -0.97 -14.46 -17.39
N CYS A 14 0.11 -14.88 -18.04
CA CYS A 14 1.49 -14.65 -17.59
C CYS A 14 1.97 -13.19 -17.72
N ALA A 15 1.28 -12.36 -18.50
CA ALA A 15 1.53 -10.93 -18.65
C ALA A 15 0.62 -10.07 -17.75
N SER A 16 -0.34 -10.70 -17.04
CA SER A 16 -1.11 -10.03 -15.99
C SER A 16 -0.19 -9.83 -14.79
N ALA A 17 0.53 -8.70 -14.74
CA ALA A 17 1.28 -8.31 -13.56
C ALA A 17 0.30 -8.19 -12.39
N SER A 18 0.45 -9.03 -11.37
CA SER A 18 -0.33 -8.90 -10.13
C SER A 18 -0.05 -7.52 -9.53
N ARG A 19 -1.02 -6.60 -9.65
CA ARG A 19 -0.94 -5.26 -9.06
C ARG A 19 -1.36 -5.36 -7.60
N ILE A 20 -0.41 -5.75 -6.75
CA ILE A 20 -0.63 -5.84 -5.31
C ILE A 20 -0.42 -4.46 -4.70
N GLY A 21 -1.42 -3.96 -3.98
CA GLY A 21 -1.32 -2.81 -3.09
C GLY A 21 -1.28 -3.29 -1.64
N ILE A 22 -0.29 -2.85 -0.87
CA ILE A 22 -0.19 -3.11 0.57
C ILE A 22 -0.42 -1.80 1.32
N ALA A 23 -1.39 -1.82 2.24
CA ALA A 23 -1.61 -0.75 3.19
C ALA A 23 -1.23 -1.17 4.60
N ILE A 24 -0.36 -0.39 5.25
CA ILE A 24 0.07 -0.60 6.63
C ILE A 24 -0.48 0.55 7.47
N THR A 25 -1.48 0.28 8.31
CA THR A 25 -1.96 1.25 9.30
C THR A 25 -1.11 1.19 10.56
N THR A 26 -0.74 2.35 11.10
CA THR A 26 0.06 2.47 12.32
C THR A 26 -0.48 3.56 13.25
N HIS A 27 -0.28 3.37 14.55
CA HIS A 27 -0.51 4.37 15.59
C HIS A 27 0.45 4.11 16.75
N ASN A 28 1.45 4.98 16.94
CA ASN A 28 2.44 4.91 18.03
C ASN A 28 3.24 3.58 18.09
N ARG A 29 3.57 3.00 16.94
CA ARG A 29 4.32 1.73 16.84
C ARG A 29 5.42 1.77 15.77
N SER A 30 6.35 2.72 15.90
CA SER A 30 7.40 2.98 14.89
C SER A 30 8.31 1.77 14.65
N ASP A 31 8.68 1.05 15.70
CA ASP A 31 9.49 -0.17 15.69
C ASP A 31 8.80 -1.33 14.96
N VAL A 32 7.49 -1.51 15.15
CA VAL A 32 6.70 -2.51 14.43
C VAL A 32 6.51 -2.10 12.96
N LEU A 33 6.25 -0.81 12.71
CA LEU A 33 6.14 -0.26 11.35
C LEU A 33 7.41 -0.51 10.54
N ASN A 34 8.58 -0.20 11.11
CA ASN A 34 9.86 -0.37 10.43
C ASN A 34 10.10 -1.83 10.03
N ARG A 35 9.82 -2.77 10.94
CA ARG A 35 9.93 -4.21 10.65
C ARG A 35 8.93 -4.66 9.59
N ALA A 36 7.69 -4.16 9.62
CA ALA A 36 6.70 -4.48 8.61
C ALA A 36 7.12 -4.00 7.22
N ILE A 37 7.57 -2.75 7.11
CA ILE A 37 8.07 -2.16 5.86
C ILE A 37 9.27 -2.97 5.34
N GLU A 38 10.24 -3.27 6.20
CA GLU A 38 11.43 -4.04 5.82
C GLU A 38 11.07 -5.41 5.23
N GLN A 39 10.20 -6.17 5.90
CA GLN A 39 9.80 -7.49 5.42
C GLN A 39 8.96 -7.42 4.14
N HIS A 40 8.09 -6.41 4.00
CA HIS A 40 7.35 -6.20 2.77
C HIS A 40 8.29 -5.86 1.61
N ILE A 41 9.20 -4.88 1.76
CA ILE A 41 10.15 -4.51 0.69
C ILE A 41 10.99 -5.71 0.25
N LYS A 42 11.41 -6.56 1.18
CA LYS A 42 12.22 -7.76 0.89
C LYS A 42 11.51 -8.79 0.00
N HIS A 43 10.18 -8.86 0.07
CA HIS A 43 9.40 -9.96 -0.51
C HIS A 43 8.34 -9.53 -1.53
N LEU A 44 8.13 -8.23 -1.69
CA LEU A 44 7.15 -7.70 -2.62
C LEU A 44 7.59 -7.92 -4.08
N PRO A 45 6.65 -8.32 -4.97
CA PRO A 45 6.94 -8.39 -6.39
C PRO A 45 7.20 -7.00 -6.97
N ALA A 46 7.99 -6.96 -8.04
CA ALA A 46 8.26 -5.71 -8.75
C ALA A 46 6.95 -5.05 -9.23
N GLY A 47 6.83 -3.74 -9.02
CA GLY A 47 5.65 -2.97 -9.38
C GLY A 47 4.52 -2.99 -8.35
N ALA A 48 4.69 -3.64 -7.20
CA ALA A 48 3.77 -3.51 -6.08
C ALA A 48 3.86 -2.13 -5.41
N LEU A 49 2.75 -1.68 -4.82
CA LEU A 49 2.65 -0.40 -4.11
C LEU A 49 2.57 -0.64 -2.61
N VAL A 50 3.29 0.18 -1.83
CA VAL A 50 3.18 0.20 -0.36
C VAL A 50 2.76 1.59 0.09
N VAL A 51 1.68 1.64 0.87
CA VAL A 51 1.18 2.86 1.50
C VAL A 51 1.12 2.66 3.02
N VAL A 52 1.52 3.67 3.77
CA VAL A 52 1.42 3.72 5.23
C VAL A 52 0.36 4.73 5.60
N ILE A 53 -0.57 4.32 6.45
CA ILE A 53 -1.57 5.19 7.05
C ILE A 53 -1.18 5.43 8.50
N ASP A 54 -0.66 6.61 8.81
CA ASP A 54 -0.35 7.03 10.17
C ASP A 54 -1.58 7.67 10.82
N ASP A 55 -2.22 6.96 11.75
CA ASP A 55 -3.44 7.41 12.43
C ASP A 55 -3.12 8.38 13.59
N GLY A 56 -2.33 9.41 13.34
CA GLY A 56 -1.99 10.42 14.34
C GLY A 56 -0.96 9.98 15.36
N SER A 57 0.10 9.28 14.95
CA SER A 57 1.21 8.91 15.83
C SER A 57 1.96 10.14 16.37
N LYS A 58 2.54 9.96 17.56
CA LYS A 58 3.40 10.89 18.27
C LYS A 58 4.65 10.13 18.76
N PRO A 59 5.82 10.27 18.11
CA PRO A 59 6.09 11.11 16.94
C PRO A 59 5.44 10.60 15.65
N ALA A 60 5.47 11.44 14.61
CA ALA A 60 5.07 11.09 13.24
C ALA A 60 5.68 9.75 12.79
N ALA A 61 4.92 8.93 12.06
CA ALA A 61 5.53 7.84 11.32
C ALA A 61 6.52 8.39 10.28
N VAL A 62 7.64 7.69 10.11
CA VAL A 62 8.64 7.96 9.08
C VAL A 62 8.69 6.73 8.18
N VAL A 63 8.75 6.94 6.87
CA VAL A 63 8.80 5.86 5.87
C VAL A 63 10.00 6.06 4.95
N PRO A 64 10.60 4.98 4.41
CA PRO A 64 11.67 5.08 3.44
C PRO A 64 11.17 5.52 2.06
N ASP A 65 12.09 5.92 1.19
CA ASP A 65 11.79 6.24 -0.21
C ASP A 65 11.09 5.07 -0.91
N GLY A 66 10.09 5.40 -1.75
CA GLY A 66 9.28 4.41 -2.47
C GLY A 66 8.07 3.88 -1.68
N VAL A 67 7.92 4.24 -0.40
CA VAL A 67 6.71 4.00 0.39
C VAL A 67 5.93 5.31 0.51
N GLN A 68 4.64 5.29 0.20
CA GLN A 68 3.79 6.48 0.37
C GLN A 68 3.31 6.59 1.82
N LEU A 69 3.19 7.81 2.33
CA LEU A 69 2.66 8.08 3.67
C LEU A 69 1.45 9.00 3.57
N LEU A 70 0.31 8.54 4.08
CA LEU A 70 -0.82 9.39 4.43
C LEU A 70 -0.90 9.47 5.94
N ARG A 71 -0.92 10.69 6.46
CA ARG A 71 -1.02 10.95 7.89
C ARG A 71 -2.34 11.62 8.23
N HIS A 72 -2.99 11.11 9.27
CA HIS A 72 -3.99 11.85 10.01
C HIS A 72 -3.31 12.70 11.09
N GLU A 73 -3.77 13.94 11.27
CA GLU A 73 -3.26 14.83 12.33
C GLU A 73 -3.57 14.30 13.73
N THR A 74 -4.72 13.64 13.89
CA THR A 74 -5.18 12.99 15.12
C THR A 74 -5.68 11.58 14.81
N SER A 75 -5.79 10.73 15.84
CA SER A 75 -6.33 9.38 15.64
C SER A 75 -7.82 9.45 15.33
N LEU A 76 -8.19 8.92 14.16
CA LEU A 76 -9.55 8.76 13.67
C LEU A 76 -10.03 7.31 13.82
N GLY A 77 -9.14 6.41 14.26
CA GLY A 77 -9.42 5.01 14.50
C GLY A 77 -9.25 4.12 13.26
N ILE A 78 -9.30 2.81 13.50
CA ILE A 78 -8.96 1.80 12.49
C ILE A 78 -9.89 1.82 11.27
N VAL A 79 -11.18 2.15 11.46
CA VAL A 79 -12.16 2.18 10.37
C VAL A 79 -11.84 3.32 9.39
N ALA A 80 -11.60 4.53 9.90
CA ALA A 80 -11.22 5.67 9.09
C ALA A 80 -9.89 5.42 8.37
N SER A 81 -8.90 4.85 9.08
CA SER A 81 -7.59 4.53 8.51
C SER A 81 -7.65 3.49 7.39
N LYS A 82 -8.48 2.46 7.53
CA LYS A 82 -8.69 1.48 6.45
C LYS A 82 -9.43 2.08 5.27
N ASN A 83 -10.43 2.93 5.50
CA ASN A 83 -11.12 3.60 4.40
C ASN A 83 -10.16 4.53 3.62
N ALA A 84 -9.28 5.25 4.32
CA ALA A 84 -8.22 6.04 3.69
C ALA A 84 -7.29 5.17 2.81
N SER A 85 -6.98 3.95 3.24
CA SER A 85 -6.18 3.03 2.42
C SER A 85 -6.85 2.61 1.13
N LEU A 86 -8.19 2.48 1.12
CA LEU A 86 -8.92 2.14 -0.11
C LEU A 86 -8.78 3.27 -1.13
N THR A 87 -8.95 4.53 -0.71
CA THR A 87 -8.81 5.71 -1.58
C THR A 87 -7.42 5.83 -2.23
N LEU A 88 -6.37 5.30 -1.60
CA LEU A 88 -5.02 5.32 -2.16
C LEU A 88 -4.72 4.13 -3.08
N LEU A 89 -5.44 3.02 -2.93
CA LEU A 89 -5.17 1.77 -3.64
C LEU A 89 -6.18 1.46 -4.77
N THR A 90 -7.26 2.24 -4.90
CA THR A 90 -8.29 2.14 -5.95
C THR A 90 -8.27 3.35 -6.87
#